data_AF-V9DSD5-F1
#
_entry.id   AF-V9DSD5-F1
#
_cell.length_a   1.000
_cell.length_b   1.000
_cell.length_c   1.000
_cell.angle_alpha   90.00
_cell.angle_beta   90.00
_cell.angle_gamma   90.00
#
_symmetry.space_group_name_H-M   'P 1'
#
loop_
_entity.id
_entity.type
_entity.pdbx_description
1 polymer ?
#
loop_
_entity_poly.entity_id
_entity_poly.type
_entity_poly.pdbx_seq_one_letter_code
_entity_poly.pdbx_strand_id
1 'polypeptide(L)'
;MSLVHLANTCSHLQNASRARLGLTSIPDTKFHLKLMLALQNSGFLSTVVRGGPLPPPSHNLLSHPSSSNPEAPIEPVTRHNVASRRLWLGLKYWNSAPVIEKMELVSKPTRRIWMDVEGLRRLVLGKKSGYVQGLTRPGECLYVSTDVGILEARECVERKIGGQLICRIR
;
A
#
# COMPACT_ATOMS: atom_id res chain seq x y z
N MET A 1 2.10 9.11 -12.44
CA MET A 1 2.45 8.48 -11.15
C MET A 1 3.66 9.17 -10.56
N SER A 2 3.56 9.72 -9.35
CA SER A 2 4.71 10.34 -8.66
C SER A 2 5.32 9.33 -7.69
N LEU A 3 6.49 8.78 -8.05
CA LEU A 3 7.26 7.91 -7.14
C LEU A 3 7.81 8.69 -5.93
N VAL A 4 7.90 10.02 -6.02
CA VAL A 4 8.32 10.88 -4.91
C VAL A 4 7.26 10.87 -3.81
N HIS A 5 5.99 11.06 -4.17
CA HIS A 5 4.91 11.00 -3.18
C HIS A 5 4.77 9.61 -2.59
N LEU A 6 4.96 8.56 -3.40
CA LEU A 6 5.02 7.21 -2.89
C LEU A 6 6.15 7.04 -1.85
N ALA A 7 7.36 7.53 -2.13
CA ALA A 7 8.48 7.48 -1.19
C ALA A 7 8.11 8.10 0.17
N ASN A 8 7.46 9.27 0.12
CA ASN A 8 6.99 9.94 1.33
C ASN A 8 5.93 9.11 2.07
N THR A 9 4.98 8.49 1.35
CA THR A 9 3.98 7.61 1.98
C THR A 9 4.58 6.35 2.60
N CYS A 10 5.57 5.72 1.96
CA CYS A 10 6.26 4.55 2.50
C CYS A 10 7.04 4.89 3.78
N SER A 11 7.74 6.03 3.80
CA SER A 11 8.42 6.52 5.00
C SER A 11 7.42 6.89 6.11
N HIS A 12 6.32 7.55 5.74
CA HIS A 12 5.28 7.93 6.68
C HIS A 12 4.61 6.72 7.33
N LEU A 13 4.27 5.68 6.56
CA LEU A 13 3.72 4.43 7.07
C LEU A 13 4.69 3.74 8.03
N GLN A 14 5.98 3.68 7.69
CA GLN A 14 6.98 3.11 8.61
C GLN A 14 7.08 3.90 9.91
N ASN A 15 7.04 5.22 9.86
CA ASN A 15 7.08 6.05 11.07
C ASN A 15 5.82 5.85 11.92
N ALA A 16 4.64 5.79 11.29
CA ALA A 16 3.37 5.52 11.99
C ALA A 16 3.35 4.12 12.63
N SER A 17 3.83 3.09 11.92
CA SER A 17 4.00 1.74 12.44
C SER A 17 4.91 1.73 13.68
N ARG A 18 6.08 2.39 13.60
CA ARG A 18 7.04 2.48 14.71
C ARG A 18 6.49 3.24 15.92
N ALA A 19 5.71 4.28 15.67
CA ALA A 19 5.03 5.05 16.72
C ALA A 19 3.81 4.35 17.31
N ARG A 20 3.46 3.14 16.84
CA ARG A 20 2.32 2.34 17.31
C ARG A 20 0.96 3.06 17.18
N LEU A 21 0.79 3.84 16.12
CA LEU A 21 -0.48 4.53 15.83
C LEU A 21 -1.52 3.54 15.28
N GLY A 22 -2.72 3.50 15.84
CA GLY A 22 -3.80 2.65 15.30
C GLY A 22 -4.33 3.11 13.93
N LEU A 23 -4.26 4.41 13.67
CA LEU A 23 -4.79 5.05 12.47
C LEU A 23 -3.79 6.09 11.95
N THR A 24 -3.68 6.20 10.63
CA THR A 24 -2.87 7.24 9.99
C THR A 24 -3.52 7.77 8.71
N SER A 25 -3.09 8.94 8.22
CA SER A 25 -3.65 9.57 7.03
C SER A 25 -2.61 9.88 5.96
N ILE A 26 -2.93 9.58 4.70
CA ILE A 26 -2.10 9.91 3.54
C ILE A 26 -2.87 10.75 2.51
N PRO A 27 -2.18 11.44 1.57
CA PRO A 27 -2.84 12.19 0.51
C PRO A 27 -3.71 11.27 -0.37
N ASP A 28 -4.93 11.70 -0.68
CA ASP A 28 -5.84 10.96 -1.55
C ASP A 28 -5.40 11.06 -3.02
N THR A 29 -4.90 9.96 -3.55
CA THR A 29 -4.60 9.81 -4.98
C THR A 29 -5.08 8.45 -5.44
N LYS A 30 -5.47 8.34 -6.72
CA LYS A 30 -5.88 7.05 -7.32
C LYS A 30 -4.80 5.98 -7.18
N PHE A 31 -3.53 6.37 -7.25
CA PHE A 31 -2.40 5.45 -7.12
C PHE A 31 -2.24 4.94 -5.68
N HIS A 32 -2.24 5.85 -4.70
CA HIS A 32 -2.18 5.47 -3.29
C HIS A 32 -3.37 4.59 -2.93
N LEU A 33 -4.58 4.95 -3.35
CA LEU A 33 -5.77 4.15 -3.08
C LEU A 33 -5.62 2.71 -3.62
N LYS A 34 -5.23 2.53 -4.88
CA LYS A 34 -5.03 1.19 -5.46
C LYS A 34 -3.98 0.38 -4.71
N LEU A 35 -2.87 1.03 -4.31
CA LEU A 35 -1.82 0.37 -3.54
C LEU A 35 -2.34 -0.03 -2.16
N MET A 36 -2.98 0.88 -1.43
CA MET A 36 -3.51 0.61 -0.10
C MET A 36 -4.59 -0.48 -0.11
N LEU A 37 -5.44 -0.53 -1.14
CA LEU A 37 -6.38 -1.64 -1.33
C LEU A 37 -5.66 -2.97 -1.56
N ALA A 38 -4.58 -2.98 -2.35
CA ALA A 38 -3.77 -4.19 -2.53
C ALA A 38 -3.12 -4.64 -1.20
N LEU A 39 -2.65 -3.69 -0.38
CA LEU A 39 -2.13 -3.97 0.97
C LEU A 39 -3.19 -4.46 1.95
N GLN A 40 -4.42 -3.97 1.81
CA GLN A 40 -5.55 -4.44 2.61
C GLN A 40 -5.89 -5.89 2.25
N ASN A 41 -5.95 -6.20 0.95
CA ASN A 41 -6.24 -7.54 0.44
C ASN A 41 -5.16 -8.56 0.85
N SER A 42 -3.88 -8.16 0.85
CA SER A 42 -2.80 -9.02 1.34
C SER A 42 -2.70 -9.08 2.87
N GLY A 43 -3.55 -8.34 3.59
CA GLY A 43 -3.63 -8.36 5.05
C GLY A 43 -2.68 -7.43 5.81
N PHE A 44 -1.89 -6.58 5.15
CA PHE A 44 -0.99 -5.63 5.84
C PHE A 44 -1.75 -4.49 6.53
N LEU A 45 -2.83 -4.01 5.92
CA LEU A 45 -3.70 -2.96 6.49
C LEU A 45 -5.01 -3.55 7.00
N SER A 46 -5.58 -2.92 8.03
CA SER A 46 -6.90 -3.26 8.56
C SER A 46 -7.99 -2.63 7.70
N THR A 47 -7.89 -1.32 7.47
CA THR A 47 -8.91 -0.55 6.78
C THR A 47 -8.29 0.49 5.86
N VAL A 48 -9.03 0.82 4.80
CA VAL A 48 -8.73 1.91 3.88
C VAL A 48 -10.03 2.69 3.64
N VAL A 49 -10.10 3.91 4.18
CA VAL A 49 -11.32 4.74 4.14
C VAL A 49 -10.97 6.13 3.62
N ARG A 50 -11.78 6.68 2.71
CA ARG A 50 -11.65 8.09 2.31
C ARG A 50 -12.31 8.98 3.36
N GLY A 51 -11.65 10.08 3.71
CA GLY A 51 -12.17 11.05 4.66
C GLY A 51 -11.66 12.46 4.39
N GLY A 52 -12.02 13.38 5.29
CA GLY A 52 -11.49 14.74 5.30
C GLY A 52 -10.13 14.83 6.02
N PRO A 53 -9.74 16.05 6.44
CA PRO A 53 -8.51 16.28 7.20
C PRO A 53 -8.57 15.71 8.62
N LEU A 54 -9.78 15.52 9.16
CA LEU A 54 -10.04 14.93 10.46
C LEU A 54 -10.26 13.41 10.34
N PRO A 55 -9.87 12.62 11.36
CA PRO A 55 -10.09 11.18 11.36
C PRO A 55 -11.59 10.87 11.34
N PRO A 56 -12.03 9.92 10.49
CA PRO A 56 -13.41 9.45 10.53
C PRO A 56 -13.70 8.77 11.87
N PRO A 57 -14.93 8.90 12.40
CA PRO A 57 -15.31 8.22 13.63
C PRO A 57 -15.25 6.70 13.46
N SER A 58 -14.88 6.00 14.54
CA SER A 58 -14.90 4.55 14.59
C SER A 58 -16.33 4.03 14.48
N HIS A 59 -16.53 2.95 13.71
CA HIS A 59 -17.83 2.29 13.65
C HIS A 59 -18.10 1.50 14.94
N ASN A 60 -19.29 1.63 15.51
CA ASN A 60 -19.65 1.07 16.82
C ASN A 60 -19.36 -0.44 16.95
N LEU A 61 -19.60 -1.22 15.90
CA LEU A 61 -19.37 -2.68 15.93
C LEU A 61 -17.96 -3.11 15.53
N LEU A 62 -17.29 -2.32 14.69
CA LEU A 62 -16.04 -2.74 14.04
C LEU A 62 -14.81 -2.17 14.75
N SER A 63 -15.00 -1.19 15.65
CA SER A 63 -13.97 -0.43 16.36
C SER A 63 -12.92 0.27 15.47
N HIS A 64 -13.14 0.26 14.15
CA HIS A 64 -12.35 0.95 13.14
C HIS A 64 -13.28 1.75 12.23
N PRO A 65 -12.77 2.80 11.57
CA PRO A 65 -13.57 3.54 10.60
C PRO A 65 -13.91 2.62 9.42
N SER A 66 -15.19 2.62 9.04
CA SER A 66 -15.70 1.89 7.88
C SER A 66 -16.35 2.88 6.91
N SER A 67 -16.28 2.58 5.61
CA SER A 67 -17.00 3.34 4.59
C SER A 67 -18.52 3.16 4.65
N SER A 68 -18.99 2.11 5.32
CA SER A 68 -20.41 1.78 5.44
C SER A 68 -21.09 2.37 6.68
N ASN A 69 -20.42 3.24 7.45
CA ASN A 69 -20.99 3.78 8.68
C ASN A 69 -22.14 4.76 8.38
N PRO A 70 -23.40 4.48 8.82
CA PRO A 70 -24.53 5.39 8.59
C PRO A 70 -24.41 6.73 9.32
N GLU A 71 -23.73 6.77 10.46
CA GLU A 71 -23.60 7.97 11.30
C GLU A 71 -22.66 9.03 10.69
N ALA A 72 -21.73 8.59 9.84
CA ALA A 72 -20.74 9.46 9.21
C ALA A 72 -20.54 9.06 7.74
N PRO A 73 -21.50 9.41 6.85
CA PRO A 73 -21.41 9.07 5.45
C PRO A 73 -20.22 9.78 4.79
N ILE A 74 -19.51 9.05 3.92
CA ILE A 74 -18.42 9.63 3.14
C ILE A 74 -19.01 10.55 2.10
N GLU A 75 -18.75 11.85 2.25
CA GLU A 75 -19.11 12.84 1.24
C GLU A 75 -18.44 12.52 -0.12
N PRO A 76 -19.17 12.70 -1.23
CA PRO A 76 -18.61 12.46 -2.56
C PRO A 76 -17.42 13.40 -2.83
N VAL A 77 -16.42 12.90 -3.54
CA VAL A 77 -15.26 13.70 -3.95
C VAL A 77 -15.67 14.62 -5.09
N THR A 78 -15.72 15.92 -4.81
CA THR A 78 -16.06 16.99 -5.76
C THR A 78 -14.87 17.93 -5.96
N ARG A 79 -14.96 18.82 -6.95
CA ARG A 79 -13.89 19.80 -7.23
C ARG A 79 -13.58 20.71 -6.04
N HIS A 80 -14.57 21.00 -5.21
CA HIS A 80 -14.43 21.90 -4.05
C HIS A 80 -13.71 21.24 -2.87
N ASN A 81 -13.83 19.91 -2.73
CA ASN A 81 -13.31 19.20 -1.56
C ASN A 81 -12.08 18.33 -1.85
N VAL A 82 -11.73 18.09 -3.12
CA VAL A 82 -10.61 17.20 -3.50
C VAL A 82 -9.28 17.54 -2.82
N ALA A 83 -9.03 18.83 -2.56
CA ALA A 83 -7.80 19.29 -1.92
C ALA A 83 -7.70 18.91 -0.43
N SER A 84 -8.83 18.81 0.28
CA SER A 84 -8.87 18.45 1.71
C SER A 84 -9.04 16.95 1.95
N ARG A 85 -9.27 16.15 0.89
CA ARG A 85 -9.46 14.70 1.01
C ARG A 85 -8.18 13.97 1.37
N ARG A 86 -8.33 12.98 2.25
CA ARG A 86 -7.27 12.09 2.72
C ARG A 86 -7.74 10.64 2.68
N LEU A 87 -6.78 9.74 2.58
CA LEU A 87 -7.00 8.32 2.82
C LEU A 87 -6.58 8.00 4.25
N TRP A 88 -7.53 7.52 5.04
CA TRP A 88 -7.33 7.05 6.38
C TRP A 88 -7.09 5.54 6.36
N LEU A 89 -6.00 5.13 7.01
CA LEU A 89 -5.47 3.78 6.98
C LEU A 89 -5.44 3.22 8.40
N GLY A 90 -6.05 2.06 8.61
CA GLY A 90 -5.94 1.30 9.86
C GLY A 90 -4.68 0.44 9.84
N LEU A 91 -3.77 0.69 10.79
CA LEU A 91 -2.55 -0.11 10.95
C LEU A 91 -2.81 -1.34 11.81
N LYS A 92 -2.09 -2.43 11.53
CA LYS A 92 -2.21 -3.69 12.26
C LYS A 92 -1.00 -3.94 13.15
N TYR A 93 -1.28 -4.49 14.32
CA TYR A 93 -0.30 -4.92 15.30
C TYR A 93 -0.67 -6.31 15.79
N TRP A 94 0.32 -7.19 15.89
CA TRP A 94 0.16 -8.56 16.36
C TRP A 94 1.33 -8.93 17.27
N ASN A 95 1.08 -9.61 18.39
CA ASN A 95 2.10 -9.97 19.38
C ASN A 95 3.02 -8.78 19.75
N SER A 96 2.44 -7.60 19.95
CA SER A 96 3.17 -6.37 20.27
C SER A 96 4.18 -5.92 19.19
N ALA A 97 4.10 -6.44 17.97
CA ALA A 97 4.89 -6.02 16.81
C ALA A 97 3.98 -5.46 15.70
N PRO A 98 4.43 -4.45 14.90
CA PRO A 98 3.68 -3.99 13.74
C PRO A 98 3.69 -5.04 12.63
N VAL A 99 2.57 -5.20 11.92
CA VAL A 99 2.48 -6.09 10.75
C VAL A 99 3.24 -5.52 9.54
N ILE A 100 3.35 -4.19 9.45
CA ILE A 100 4.23 -3.50 8.49
C ILE A 100 5.46 -3.05 9.26
N GLU A 101 6.55 -3.81 9.18
CA GLU A 101 7.82 -3.49 9.83
C GLU A 101 8.66 -2.55 8.94
N LYS A 102 8.70 -2.81 7.63
CA LYS A 102 9.50 -2.04 6.67
C LYS A 102 8.81 -1.97 5.31
N MET A 103 8.84 -0.78 4.70
CA MET A 103 8.27 -0.53 3.39
C MET A 103 9.26 0.25 2.52
N GLU A 104 9.86 -0.42 1.55
CA GLU A 104 10.95 0.15 0.74
C GLU A 104 10.52 0.32 -0.71
N LEU A 105 10.94 1.42 -1.34
CA LEU A 105 10.77 1.58 -2.78
C LEU A 105 11.80 0.76 -3.53
N VAL A 106 11.33 0.02 -4.54
CA VAL A 106 12.20 -0.69 -5.47
C VAL A 106 12.52 0.22 -6.66
N SER A 107 11.50 0.78 -7.31
CA SER A 107 11.69 1.87 -8.28
C SER A 107 11.81 3.21 -7.57
N LYS A 108 12.93 3.90 -7.77
CA LYS A 108 13.12 5.28 -7.30
C LYS A 108 12.74 6.27 -8.42
N PRO A 109 12.39 7.52 -8.10
CA PRO A 109 12.16 8.56 -9.12
C PRO A 109 13.31 8.71 -10.11
N THR A 110 14.55 8.60 -9.62
CA THR A 110 15.79 8.68 -10.40
C THR A 110 16.06 7.44 -11.25
N ARG A 111 15.58 6.27 -10.82
CA ARG A 111 15.78 5.00 -11.53
C ARG A 111 14.56 4.11 -11.37
N ARG A 112 13.77 4.01 -12.44
CA ARG A 112 12.62 3.12 -12.54
C ARG A 112 13.07 1.74 -12.99
N ILE A 113 12.55 0.71 -12.34
CA ILE A 113 12.90 -0.68 -12.61
C ILE A 113 11.65 -1.38 -13.13
N TRP A 114 11.74 -1.87 -14.36
CA TRP A 114 10.74 -2.69 -15.01
C TRP A 114 11.22 -4.13 -15.03
N MET A 115 10.30 -5.08 -14.88
CA MET A 115 10.60 -6.49 -14.85
C MET A 115 9.60 -7.25 -15.73
N ASP A 116 10.13 -8.21 -16.47
CA ASP A 116 9.38 -9.18 -17.26
C ASP A 116 8.87 -10.33 -16.37
N VAL A 117 8.06 -11.21 -16.96
CA VAL A 117 7.44 -12.34 -16.25
C VAL A 117 8.50 -13.33 -15.76
N GLU A 118 9.55 -13.60 -16.54
CA GLU A 118 10.62 -14.51 -16.15
C GLU A 118 11.45 -13.95 -15.00
N GLY A 119 11.77 -12.65 -15.06
CA GLY A 119 12.44 -11.94 -13.98
C GLY A 119 11.61 -11.97 -12.69
N LEU A 120 10.31 -11.70 -12.77
CA LEU A 120 9.39 -11.80 -11.63
C LEU A 120 9.35 -13.23 -11.05
N ARG A 121 9.32 -14.26 -11.91
CA ARG A 121 9.36 -15.66 -11.48
C ARG A 121 10.63 -15.98 -10.71
N ARG A 122 11.80 -15.48 -11.16
CA ARG A 122 13.07 -15.64 -10.43
C ARG A 122 13.00 -14.96 -9.06
N LEU A 123 12.48 -13.73 -8.99
CA LEU A 123 12.33 -12.98 -7.73
C LEU A 123 11.43 -13.71 -6.73
N VAL A 124 10.29 -14.23 -7.21
CA VAL A 124 9.30 -14.99 -6.43
C VAL A 124 9.90 -16.26 -5.82
N LEU A 125 10.84 -16.89 -6.52
CA LEU A 125 11.61 -18.06 -6.07
C LEU A 125 12.82 -17.70 -5.19
N GLY A 126 12.97 -16.43 -4.80
CA GLY A 126 14.10 -15.97 -3.97
C GLY A 126 15.41 -15.78 -4.73
N LYS A 127 15.43 -15.94 -6.06
CA LYS A 127 16.61 -15.70 -6.89
C LYS A 127 16.70 -14.23 -7.29
N LYS A 128 17.92 -13.71 -7.36
CA LYS A 128 18.17 -12.35 -7.83
C LYS A 128 17.81 -12.23 -9.32
N SER A 129 17.17 -11.12 -9.71
CA SER A 129 16.94 -10.75 -11.10
C SER A 129 17.39 -9.32 -11.36
N GLY A 130 18.40 -9.15 -12.20
CA GLY A 130 19.04 -7.86 -12.47
C GLY A 130 19.56 -7.20 -11.18
N TYR A 131 19.03 -6.03 -10.84
CA TYR A 131 19.42 -5.25 -9.67
C TYR A 131 18.58 -5.54 -8.41
N VAL A 132 17.53 -6.35 -8.54
CA VAL A 132 16.57 -6.59 -7.45
C VAL A 132 16.83 -7.96 -6.84
N GLN A 133 16.95 -7.99 -5.52
CA GLN A 133 17.12 -9.24 -4.78
C GLN A 133 15.81 -10.04 -4.78
N GLY A 134 15.89 -11.37 -4.67
CA GLY A 134 14.68 -12.18 -4.54
C GLY A 134 13.86 -11.86 -3.28
N LEU A 135 12.66 -12.42 -3.21
CA LEU A 135 11.88 -12.50 -1.97
C LEU A 135 12.50 -13.60 -1.11
N THR A 136 13.21 -13.22 -0.06
CA THR A 136 13.99 -14.17 0.76
C THR A 136 13.30 -14.44 2.09
N ARG A 137 12.49 -13.49 2.59
CA ARG A 137 11.81 -13.63 3.87
C ARG A 137 10.37 -14.09 3.68
N PRO A 138 9.88 -15.07 4.46
CA PRO A 138 8.46 -15.38 4.51
C PRO A 138 7.65 -14.14 4.90
N GLY A 139 6.51 -13.93 4.25
CA GLY A 139 5.67 -12.74 4.46
C GLY A 139 6.11 -11.48 3.69
N GLU A 140 7.28 -11.50 3.03
CA GLU A 140 7.71 -10.41 2.17
C GLU A 140 6.88 -10.37 0.87
N CYS A 141 6.33 -9.19 0.55
CA CYS A 141 5.56 -8.97 -0.65
C CYS A 141 6.21 -7.88 -1.52
N LEU A 142 6.15 -8.08 -2.83
CA LEU A 142 6.61 -7.11 -3.83
C LEU A 142 5.43 -6.69 -4.68
N TYR A 143 5.16 -5.39 -4.74
CA TYR A 143 4.06 -4.82 -5.51
C TYR A 143 4.55 -4.28 -6.85
N VAL A 144 3.79 -4.55 -7.89
CA VAL A 144 4.11 -4.23 -9.28
C VAL A 144 2.99 -3.39 -9.89
N SER A 145 3.34 -2.28 -10.54
CA SER A 145 2.43 -1.51 -11.39
C SER A 145 2.35 -2.19 -12.75
N THR A 146 1.16 -2.68 -13.09
CA THR A 146 0.85 -3.28 -14.38
C THR A 146 -0.24 -2.48 -15.09
N ASP A 147 -0.57 -2.86 -16.33
CA ASP A 147 -1.65 -2.21 -17.10
C ASP A 147 -3.03 -2.48 -16.51
N VAL A 148 -3.21 -3.62 -15.84
CA VAL A 148 -4.47 -4.02 -15.19
C VAL A 148 -4.63 -3.36 -13.81
N GLY A 149 -3.52 -3.07 -13.14
CA GLY A 149 -3.54 -2.47 -11.81
C GLY A 149 -2.26 -2.70 -11.02
N ILE A 150 -2.34 -2.45 -9.71
CA ILE A 150 -1.26 -2.77 -8.79
C ILE A 150 -1.53 -4.16 -8.24
N LEU A 151 -0.64 -5.09 -8.55
CA LEU A 151 -0.75 -6.49 -8.16
C LEU A 151 0.49 -6.91 -7.38
N GLU A 152 0.38 -8.01 -6.64
CA GLU A 152 1.52 -8.63 -5.97
C GLU A 152 2.34 -9.46 -6.99
N ALA A 153 3.64 -9.65 -6.73
CA ALA A 153 4.54 -10.28 -7.69
C ALA A 153 4.16 -11.73 -8.06
N ARG A 154 3.58 -12.51 -7.14
CA ARG A 154 3.10 -13.88 -7.40
C ARG A 154 1.86 -13.84 -8.27
N GLU A 155 0.94 -12.92 -8.01
CA GLU A 155 -0.24 -12.69 -8.85
C GLU A 155 0.16 -12.26 -10.28
N CYS A 156 1.20 -11.43 -10.41
CA CYS A 156 1.75 -11.05 -11.72
C CYS A 156 2.31 -12.26 -12.48
N VAL A 157 3.02 -13.17 -11.78
CA VAL A 157 3.56 -14.40 -12.38
C VAL A 157 2.43 -15.34 -12.80
N GLU A 158 1.40 -15.48 -11.98
CA GLU A 158 0.22 -16.30 -12.27
C GLU A 158 -0.52 -15.81 -13.52
N ARG A 159 -0.75 -14.49 -13.60
CA ARG A 159 -1.41 -13.85 -14.75
C ARG A 159 -0.49 -13.67 -15.97
N LYS A 160 0.80 -13.99 -15.84
CA LYS A 160 1.85 -13.78 -16.87
C LYS A 160 1.95 -12.33 -17.34
N ILE A 161 1.91 -11.38 -16.41
CA ILE A 161 1.99 -9.94 -16.68
C ILE A 161 3.27 -9.38 -16.04
N GLY A 162 4.03 -8.61 -16.82
CA GLY A 162 5.19 -7.84 -16.33
C GLY A 162 4.80 -6.44 -15.88
N GLY A 163 5.76 -5.67 -15.37
CA GLY A 163 5.46 -4.28 -15.01
C GLY A 163 6.56 -3.57 -14.25
N GLN A 164 6.22 -2.39 -13.72
CA GLN A 164 7.13 -1.58 -12.93
C GLN A 164 7.13 -2.05 -11.47
N LEU A 165 8.29 -2.39 -10.92
CA LEU A 165 8.41 -2.75 -9.51
C LEU A 165 8.25 -1.50 -8.63
N ILE A 166 7.22 -1.45 -7.79
CA ILE A 166 6.89 -0.26 -7.00
C ILE A 166 7.60 -0.31 -5.65
N CYS A 167 7.14 -1.18 -4.75
CA CYS A 167 7.58 -1.24 -3.37
C CYS A 167 7.60 -2.67 -2.86
N ARG A 168 8.48 -2.89 -1.88
CA ARG A 168 8.69 -4.12 -1.15
C ARG A 168 8.28 -3.89 0.30
N ILE A 169 7.49 -4.80 0.85
CA ILE A 169 6.93 -4.69 2.20
C ILE A 169 7.24 -5.97 2.96
N ARG A 170 7.58 -5.79 4.23
CA ARG A 170 7.77 -6.85 5.23
C ARG A 170 7.29 -6.36 6.59
#